data_AF-A0A6G2BDZ3-F1
#
_entry.id   AF-A0A6G2BDZ3-F1
#
_cell.length_a   1.000
_cell.length_b   1.000
_cell.length_c   1.000
_cell.angle_alpha   90.00
_cell.angle_beta   90.00
_cell.angle_gamma   90.00
#
_symmetry.space_group_name_H-M   'P 1'
#
loop_
_entity.id
_entity.type
_entity.pdbx_description
1 polymer ?
#
loop_
_entity_poly.entity_id
_entity_poly.type
_entity_poly.pdbx_seq_one_letter_code
_entity_poly.pdbx_strand_id
1 'polypeptide(L)'
;MRKSTVRTALTTVLLCGAFLPATACGSEDGGNNEFTGAAVRTAAATAGENAFERAGHTIEGGLSCTDEGSGENLKITCTGTTQDGQDAELTAEADRNPEIETSDGVRIEGFTIVGTVDGERVIDHKGCLGAGC
;
A
#
# COMPACT_ATOMS: atom_id res chain seq x y z
N MET A 1 -16.76 -67.58 -3.91
CA MET A 1 -17.06 -66.53 -2.91
C MET A 1 -16.54 -65.19 -3.44
N ARG A 2 -17.37 -64.13 -3.40
CA ARG A 2 -17.07 -62.66 -3.38
C ARG A 2 -16.00 -62.15 -4.38
N LYS A 3 -16.34 -61.57 -5.54
CA LYS A 3 -16.91 -60.22 -5.82
C LYS A 3 -15.96 -59.07 -5.44
N SER A 4 -15.80 -58.15 -6.40
CA SER A 4 -15.26 -56.78 -6.32
C SER A 4 -13.79 -56.59 -6.77
N THR A 5 -13.37 -55.56 -7.50
CA THR A 5 -14.04 -54.45 -8.22
C THR A 5 -12.97 -53.78 -9.10
N VAL A 6 -13.38 -53.35 -10.30
CA VAL A 6 -12.67 -52.55 -11.30
C VAL A 6 -12.24 -51.16 -10.77
N ARG A 7 -11.14 -50.59 -11.27
CA ARG A 7 -10.93 -49.14 -11.54
C ARG A 7 -9.59 -48.98 -12.27
N THR A 8 -9.56 -49.04 -13.60
CA THR A 8 -9.77 -47.95 -14.58
C THR A 8 -8.77 -46.80 -14.40
N ALA A 9 -7.84 -46.73 -15.36
CA ALA A 9 -6.92 -45.63 -15.61
C ALA A 9 -7.68 -44.33 -15.90
N LEU A 10 -7.14 -43.18 -15.47
CA LEU A 10 -7.42 -41.89 -16.10
C LEU A 10 -6.19 -41.00 -16.04
N THR A 11 -5.53 -40.92 -17.19
CA THR A 11 -4.57 -39.91 -17.62
C THR A 11 -5.16 -38.52 -17.42
N THR A 12 -4.62 -37.74 -16.49
CA THR A 12 -5.06 -36.36 -16.26
C THR A 12 -4.18 -35.42 -17.09
N VAL A 13 -4.78 -34.92 -18.17
CA VAL A 13 -4.33 -33.80 -18.97
C VAL A 13 -4.09 -32.60 -18.05
N LEU A 14 -2.85 -32.14 -17.98
CA LEU A 14 -2.45 -30.95 -17.23
C LEU A 14 -2.88 -29.73 -18.06
N LEU A 15 -4.02 -29.15 -17.67
CA LEU A 15 -4.65 -28.00 -18.31
C LEU A 15 -3.71 -26.78 -18.34
N CYS A 16 -3.70 -26.09 -19.48
CA CYS A 16 -3.27 -24.70 -19.64
C CYS A 16 -3.88 -23.81 -18.55
N GLY A 17 -3.05 -23.41 -17.59
CA GLY A 17 -3.37 -22.34 -16.65
C GLY A 17 -3.32 -21.00 -17.38
N ALA A 18 -4.49 -20.46 -17.70
CA ALA A 18 -4.65 -19.12 -18.23
C ALA A 18 -4.06 -18.10 -17.23
N PHE A 19 -3.09 -17.31 -17.71
CA PHE A 19 -2.72 -16.03 -17.12
C PHE A 19 -3.96 -15.13 -17.08
N LEU A 20 -4.52 -14.92 -15.89
CA LEU A 20 -5.47 -13.84 -15.63
C LEU A 20 -4.66 -12.61 -15.22
N PRO A 21 -4.72 -11.48 -15.95
CA PRO A 21 -4.27 -10.21 -15.40
C PRO A 21 -5.26 -9.84 -14.28
N ALA A 22 -4.79 -9.85 -13.04
CA ALA A 22 -5.52 -9.28 -11.91
C ALA A 22 -5.48 -7.74 -12.01
N THR A 23 -6.23 -7.18 -12.95
CA THR A 23 -6.66 -5.78 -12.92
C THR A 23 -8.08 -5.75 -12.36
N ALA A 24 -8.19 -5.91 -11.04
CA ALA A 24 -9.41 -5.61 -10.30
C ALA A 24 -9.10 -4.47 -9.33
N CYS A 25 -8.81 -3.32 -9.93
CA CYS A 25 -8.91 -2.02 -9.29
C CYS A 25 -10.41 -1.73 -9.13
N GLY A 26 -10.97 -2.06 -7.96
CA GLY A 26 -12.35 -1.72 -7.61
C GLY A 26 -12.41 -0.27 -7.14
N SER A 27 -12.87 0.62 -8.01
CA SER A 27 -13.22 2.00 -7.69
C SER A 27 -14.74 2.12 -7.76
N GLU A 28 -15.41 2.30 -6.61
CA GLU A 28 -16.81 2.67 -6.52
C GLU A 28 -16.96 3.79 -5.46
N ASP A 29 -17.26 4.98 -5.98
CA ASP A 29 -17.44 6.29 -5.34
C ASP A 29 -18.64 6.39 -4.37
N GLY A 30 -18.56 7.32 -3.39
CA GLY A 30 -19.71 7.76 -2.60
C GLY A 30 -19.39 8.90 -1.62
N GLY A 31 -19.12 10.11 -2.14
CA GLY A 31 -18.49 11.18 -1.34
C GLY A 31 -19.37 12.00 -0.39
N ASN A 32 -18.69 12.66 0.54
CA ASN A 32 -18.97 14.00 1.10
C ASN A 32 -17.64 14.60 1.60
N ASN A 33 -17.06 15.60 0.92
CA ASN A 33 -15.75 16.20 1.28
C ASN A 33 -14.61 15.19 1.55
N GLU A 34 -14.72 13.98 0.99
CA GLU A 34 -13.70 12.95 1.03
C GLU A 34 -12.66 13.30 -0.04
N PHE A 35 -11.45 13.62 0.38
CA PHE A 35 -10.31 13.36 -0.48
C PHE A 35 -10.45 11.91 -0.94
N THR A 36 -10.67 11.71 -2.23
CA THR A 36 -10.86 10.35 -2.77
C THR A 36 -9.68 9.53 -2.28
N GLY A 37 -9.92 8.37 -1.68
CA GLY A 37 -8.84 7.58 -1.06
C GLY A 37 -7.66 7.37 -2.02
N ALA A 38 -7.91 7.37 -3.34
CA ALA A 38 -6.89 7.41 -4.37
C ALA A 38 -5.90 8.60 -4.26
N ALA A 39 -6.38 9.84 -4.11
CA ALA A 39 -5.52 11.01 -3.97
C ALA A 39 -4.66 10.93 -2.70
N VAL A 40 -5.26 10.48 -1.59
CA VAL A 40 -4.59 10.30 -0.30
C VAL A 40 -3.51 9.22 -0.38
N ARG A 41 -3.82 8.08 -1.02
CA ARG A 41 -2.87 6.99 -1.25
C ARG A 41 -1.73 7.42 -2.16
N THR A 42 -2.01 8.11 -3.27
CA THR A 42 -0.96 8.64 -4.16
C THR A 42 -0.08 9.65 -3.44
N ALA A 43 -0.69 10.53 -2.66
CA ALA A 43 0.00 11.49 -1.81
C ALA A 43 0.96 10.79 -0.82
N ALA A 44 0.46 9.82 -0.07
CA ALA A 44 1.25 9.05 0.88
C ALA A 44 2.36 8.24 0.21
N ALA A 45 2.10 7.67 -0.98
CA ALA A 45 3.12 6.97 -1.77
C ALA A 45 4.28 7.90 -2.12
N THR A 46 4.00 9.04 -2.77
CA THR A 46 5.04 9.98 -3.18
C THR A 46 5.79 10.55 -1.98
N ALA A 47 5.06 10.91 -0.92
CA ALA A 47 5.66 11.47 0.27
C ALA A 47 6.55 10.43 0.99
N GLY A 48 6.10 9.17 1.04
CA GLY A 48 6.84 8.01 1.53
C GLY A 48 8.10 7.70 0.74
N GLU A 49 8.02 7.66 -0.59
CA GLU A 49 9.17 7.46 -1.48
C GLU A 49 10.27 8.50 -1.22
N ASN A 50 9.89 9.77 -1.11
CA ASN A 50 10.82 10.84 -0.75
C ASN A 50 11.41 10.67 0.66
N ALA A 51 10.61 10.20 1.62
CA ALA A 51 11.10 9.96 2.99
C ALA A 51 12.12 8.82 3.03
N PHE A 52 11.85 7.72 2.32
CA PHE A 52 12.76 6.59 2.22
C PHE A 52 14.04 6.96 1.46
N GLU A 53 13.94 7.72 0.36
CA GLU A 53 15.12 8.26 -0.34
C GLU A 53 15.99 9.13 0.59
N ARG A 54 15.38 10.04 1.36
CA ARG A 54 16.12 10.86 2.35
C ARG A 54 16.74 10.04 3.47
N ALA A 55 16.14 8.90 3.82
CA ALA A 55 16.69 7.94 4.78
C ALA A 55 17.80 7.04 4.17
N GLY A 56 18.10 7.18 2.87
CA GLY A 56 19.13 6.39 2.17
C GLY A 56 18.62 5.08 1.57
N HIS A 57 17.31 4.87 1.50
CA HIS A 57 16.67 3.65 1.00
C HIS A 57 15.75 3.97 -0.19
N THR A 58 16.29 4.12 -1.40
CA THR A 58 15.45 4.42 -2.56
C THR A 58 14.50 3.27 -2.88
N ILE A 59 13.22 3.56 -3.08
CA ILE A 59 12.20 2.57 -3.46
C ILE A 59 12.30 2.25 -4.96
N GLU A 60 12.25 0.96 -5.30
CA GLU A 60 12.16 0.45 -6.67
C GLU A 60 10.69 0.32 -7.08
N GLY A 61 10.32 0.88 -8.24
CA GLY A 61 8.97 0.70 -8.82
C GLY A 61 7.85 1.45 -8.09
N GLY A 62 8.16 2.12 -6.99
CA GLY A 62 7.27 2.95 -6.18
C GLY A 62 6.54 2.21 -5.06
N LEU A 63 5.78 2.95 -4.27
CA LEU A 63 5.00 2.39 -3.15
C LEU A 63 3.55 2.09 -3.55
N SER A 64 3.06 0.91 -3.13
CA SER A 64 1.66 0.52 -3.24
C SER A 64 0.95 0.78 -1.92
N CYS A 65 -0.03 1.68 -1.91
CA CYS A 65 -0.75 2.07 -0.69
C CYS A 65 -2.15 1.47 -0.61
N THR A 66 -2.60 1.25 0.63
CA THR A 66 -3.97 0.91 1.02
C THR A 66 -4.38 1.80 2.18
N ASP A 67 -5.61 2.27 2.19
CA ASP A 67 -6.20 3.00 3.32
C ASP A 67 -7.22 2.13 4.07
N GLU A 68 -7.27 2.32 5.38
CA GLU A 68 -8.20 1.68 6.30
C GLU A 68 -8.81 2.75 7.21
N GLY A 69 -10.11 2.65 7.46
CA GLY A 69 -10.82 3.60 8.33
C GLY A 69 -11.11 4.95 7.65
N SER A 70 -11.49 5.95 8.45
CA SER A 70 -11.79 7.30 7.98
C SER A 70 -11.67 8.33 9.11
N GLY A 71 -11.46 9.60 8.75
CA GLY A 71 -11.29 10.70 9.70
C GLY A 71 -10.11 10.47 10.65
N GLU A 72 -10.38 10.52 11.95
CA GLU A 72 -9.37 10.29 13.01
C GLU A 72 -8.91 8.83 13.13
N ASN A 73 -9.58 7.89 12.44
CA ASN A 73 -9.16 6.49 12.38
C ASN A 73 -8.54 6.13 11.02
N LEU A 74 -8.24 7.13 10.18
CA LEU A 74 -7.63 6.90 8.89
C LEU A 74 -6.19 6.41 9.08
N LYS A 75 -5.92 5.22 8.56
CA LYS A 75 -4.61 4.62 8.49
C LYS A 75 -4.27 4.35 7.03
N ILE A 76 -3.08 4.74 6.61
CA ILE A 76 -2.57 4.49 5.27
C ILE A 76 -1.32 3.63 5.43
N THR A 77 -1.34 2.47 4.79
CA THR A 77 -0.20 1.55 4.75
C THR A 77 0.30 1.47 3.32
N CYS A 78 1.56 1.80 3.10
CA CYS A 78 2.21 1.75 1.80
C CYS A 78 3.36 0.75 1.85
N THR A 79 3.38 -0.21 0.95
CA THR A 79 4.41 -1.23 0.85
C THR A 79 5.15 -1.14 -0.47
N GLY A 80 6.43 -1.53 -0.47
CA GLY A 80 7.25 -1.63 -1.66
C GLY A 80 8.55 -2.35 -1.38
N THR A 81 9.47 -2.24 -2.33
CA THR A 81 10.80 -2.86 -2.22
C THR A 81 11.85 -1.79 -2.51
N THR A 82 12.92 -1.74 -1.72
CA THR A 82 14.07 -0.86 -2.00
C THR A 82 14.85 -1.34 -3.22
N GLN A 83 15.68 -0.49 -3.81
CA GLN A 83 16.60 -0.88 -4.90
C GLN A 83 17.61 -1.96 -4.47
N ASP A 84 17.87 -2.07 -3.17
CA ASP A 84 18.71 -3.12 -2.58
C ASP A 84 17.95 -4.45 -2.35
N GLY A 85 16.67 -4.51 -2.73
CA GLY A 85 15.83 -5.70 -2.62
C GLY A 85 15.24 -5.95 -1.24
N GLN A 86 15.32 -4.97 -0.33
CA GLN A 86 14.74 -5.07 1.02
C GLN A 86 13.27 -4.63 1.01
N ASP A 87 12.43 -5.31 1.77
CA ASP A 87 11.03 -4.93 1.95
C ASP A 87 10.93 -3.58 2.68
N ALA A 88 10.08 -2.68 2.18
CA ALA A 88 9.83 -1.37 2.76
C ALA A 88 8.34 -1.21 3.07
N GLU A 89 8.02 -0.69 4.26
CA GLU A 89 6.66 -0.40 4.69
C GLU A 89 6.57 0.97 5.33
N LEU A 90 5.67 1.81 4.85
CA LEU A 90 5.30 3.08 5.47
C LEU A 90 3.89 2.96 6.04
N THR A 91 3.73 3.30 7.31
CA THR A 91 2.43 3.45 7.95
C THR A 91 2.25 4.91 8.34
N ALA A 92 1.15 5.52 7.90
CA ALA A 92 0.69 6.84 8.31
C ALA A 92 -0.66 6.71 9.04
N GLU A 93 -0.68 7.00 10.34
CA GLU A 93 -1.87 6.93 11.18
C GLU A 93 -2.30 8.34 11.58
N ALA A 94 -3.57 8.69 11.34
CA ALA A 94 -4.11 9.97 11.77
C ALA A 94 -4.10 10.06 13.31
N ASP A 95 -3.39 11.05 13.85
CA ASP A 95 -3.30 11.29 15.29
C ASP A 95 -4.42 12.25 15.72
N ARG A 96 -4.82 13.20 14.85
CA ARG A 96 -5.97 14.11 14.99
C ARG A 96 -6.46 14.56 13.61
N ASN A 97 -7.73 14.99 13.53
CA ASN A 97 -8.44 15.50 12.34
C ASN A 97 -7.51 15.85 11.15
N PRO A 98 -7.18 14.88 10.29
CA PRO A 98 -6.09 15.00 9.34
C PRO A 98 -6.42 16.02 8.24
N GLU A 99 -5.43 16.84 7.87
CA GLU A 99 -5.54 17.76 6.73
C GLU A 99 -4.61 17.31 5.61
N ILE A 100 -5.15 17.25 4.39
CA ILE A 100 -4.39 16.90 3.19
C ILE A 100 -4.55 18.06 2.23
N GLU A 101 -3.48 18.81 2.00
CA GLU A 101 -3.48 19.89 1.01
C GLU A 101 -2.81 19.39 -0.27
N THR A 102 -3.40 19.67 -1.42
CA THR A 102 -2.86 19.28 -2.74
C THR A 102 -2.67 20.46 -3.70
N SER A 103 -2.98 21.68 -3.26
CA SER A 103 -2.99 22.88 -4.11
C SER A 103 -1.60 23.35 -4.53
N ASP A 104 -0.59 23.24 -3.65
CA ASP A 104 0.80 23.70 -3.87
C ASP A 104 1.82 22.54 -3.83
N GLY A 105 1.32 21.31 -3.97
CA GLY A 105 2.04 20.08 -3.67
C GLY A 105 1.28 19.26 -2.64
N VAL A 106 1.62 17.98 -2.51
CA VAL A 106 1.00 17.11 -1.51
C VAL A 106 1.58 17.45 -0.14
N ARG A 107 0.73 17.80 0.81
CA ARG A 107 1.05 17.98 2.22
C ARG A 107 0.07 17.19 3.06
N ILE A 108 0.60 16.37 3.95
CA ILE A 108 -0.19 15.52 4.86
C ILE A 108 0.10 15.98 6.29
N GLU A 109 -0.89 16.55 6.97
CA GLU A 109 -0.77 17.03 8.35
C GLU A 109 -1.64 16.25 9.35
N GLY A 110 -1.16 16.14 10.59
CA GLY A 110 -1.89 15.48 11.67
C GLY A 110 -1.70 13.97 11.71
N PHE A 111 -0.71 13.43 11.00
CA PHE A 111 -0.38 12.00 11.00
C PHE A 111 0.89 11.71 11.80
N THR A 112 0.90 10.55 12.46
CA THR A 112 2.11 9.87 12.90
C THR A 112 2.55 8.93 11.78
N ILE A 113 3.80 9.06 11.34
CA ILE A 113 4.32 8.36 10.17
C ILE A 113 5.55 7.57 10.57
N VAL A 114 5.50 6.29 10.28
CA VAL A 114 6.53 5.31 10.59
C VAL A 114 6.90 4.59 9.31
N GLY A 115 8.18 4.56 8.98
CA GLY A 115 8.71 3.78 7.86
C GLY A 115 9.71 2.74 8.34
N THR A 116 9.60 1.53 7.81
CA THR A 116 10.51 0.42 8.08
C THR A 116 11.14 -0.12 6.80
N VAL A 117 12.35 -0.64 6.93
CA VAL A 117 13.06 -1.42 5.89
C VAL A 117 13.55 -2.71 6.55
N ASP A 118 13.18 -3.87 6.00
CA ASP A 118 13.45 -5.20 6.58
C ASP A 118 13.05 -5.31 8.07
N GLY A 119 11.96 -4.63 8.43
CA GLY A 119 11.44 -4.55 9.81
C GLY A 119 12.18 -3.57 10.73
N GLU A 120 13.29 -2.96 10.30
CA GLU A 120 13.97 -1.90 11.05
C GLU A 120 13.34 -0.54 10.79
N ARG A 121 13.08 0.23 11.83
CA ARG A 121 12.48 1.57 11.71
C ARG A 121 13.53 2.59 11.26
N VAL A 122 13.32 3.15 10.08
CA VAL A 122 14.22 4.14 9.45
C VAL A 122 13.60 5.53 9.34
N ILE A 123 12.26 5.62 9.43
CA ILE A 123 11.50 6.87 9.44
C ILE A 123 10.61 6.88 10.68
N ASP A 124 10.68 7.97 11.44
CA ASP A 124 9.78 8.26 12.56
C ASP A 124 9.52 9.77 12.54
N HIS A 125 8.32 10.16 12.14
CA HIS A 125 7.94 11.57 12.05
C HIS A 125 6.51 11.78 12.52
N LYS A 126 6.28 12.91 13.18
CA LYS A 126 4.95 13.36 13.57
C LYS A 126 4.69 14.71 12.96
N GLY A 127 3.46 14.93 12.48
CA GLY A 127 3.02 16.24 12.06
C GLY A 127 2.83 16.30 10.55
N CYS A 128 3.91 16.50 9.79
CA CYS A 128 3.83 16.90 8.38
C CYS A 128 4.68 15.98 7.48
N LEU A 129 4.13 15.55 6.33
CA LEU A 129 4.91 14.89 5.28
C LEU A 129 4.50 15.39 3.88
N GLY A 130 5.50 15.76 3.05
CA GLY A 130 5.30 16.23 1.69
C GLY A 130 5.91 17.59 1.42
N ALA A 131 5.43 18.29 0.40
CA ALA A 131 5.93 19.60 -0.01
C ALA A 131 5.56 20.67 1.02
N GLY A 132 6.56 21.42 1.51
CA GLY A 132 6.36 22.43 2.57
C GLY A 132 6.48 21.89 4.00
N CYS A 133 6.79 20.60 4.13
CA CYS A 133 7.49 20.01 5.27
C CYS A 133 8.98 19.83 4.88
#